data_AF-A0A956BJY3-F1
#
_entry.id   AF-A0A956BJY3-F1
#
_cell.length_a   1.000
_cell.length_b   1.000
_cell.length_c   1.000
_cell.angle_alpha   90.00
_cell.angle_beta   90.00
_cell.angle_gamma   90.00
#
_symmetry.space_group_name_H-M   'P 1'
#
loop_
_entity.id
_entity.type
_entity.pdbx_description
1 polymer ?
#
loop_
_entity_poly.entity_id
_entity_poly.type
_entity_poly.pdbx_seq_one_letter_code
_entity_poly.pdbx_strand_id
1 'polypeptide(L)'
;APPAELIDRLRVALGPPRDEGLLLAAIWANPDDDGPRAVYADWLTERGDPRGEFITLQLAGEEKKAKKLLKGNELAWAGPIAGAIAKKGLVYERGFVARANTAFKQPKVAEELGDHPAWATLVEILGVHSAWEYGKSHHTNTISPAFRSLRIVRGFGWGGVEKLAEGGPWAIEHLEVHADMPETTDALKQLDTLPALRTLVLSGIHHGVGWLWGCPIMATVEHLSVDRLEPGIVAQAESRSSIRTLTLRYGRPQGTVTFHRGPDGRFGAPAVDGPDRERVLEVLSGERAPQGHAGRPFGMDLSPDGRTLAVAWGYEVRFLDAATLEELRVLDDVLLYHRVSFSPDGTQVAAWGQDSRVVLVDVATAKVLARHRSRMGIDDVTWLPDGRLASVRPLTVAGEERKPSGWCLCALPDGWIALGDQDRVVFAPADGKAKRAPLEVGKGVVHALAWRDGRLAVGRGSTVVAMDGEDVAWEAHLEQRVGSIRALPDGRWLVRCSDTFLLDDEGAVVRKIASRDGGTYISSVVVRGEQVIVAREDGIRRL
;
A
#
# COMPACT_ATOMS: atom_id res chain seq x y z
N ALA A 1 14.90 -11.89 -45.04
CA ALA A 1 13.90 -11.84 -46.14
C ALA A 1 13.50 -13.27 -46.46
N PRO A 2 12.19 -13.61 -46.50
CA PRO A 2 11.79 -14.90 -47.05
C PRO A 2 12.30 -15.00 -48.50
N PRO A 3 12.56 -16.21 -49.03
CA PRO A 3 12.97 -16.38 -50.41
C PRO A 3 11.92 -15.74 -51.34
N ALA A 4 12.36 -15.02 -52.36
CA ALA A 4 11.46 -14.37 -53.34
C ALA A 4 10.41 -15.34 -53.91
N GLU A 5 10.74 -16.63 -54.01
CA GLU A 5 9.83 -17.70 -54.41
C GLU A 5 8.63 -17.92 -53.48
N LEU A 6 8.75 -17.66 -52.16
CA LEU A 6 7.65 -17.80 -51.22
C LEU A 6 6.64 -16.65 -51.39
N ILE A 7 7.13 -15.45 -51.66
CA ILE A 7 6.32 -14.27 -51.97
C ILE A 7 5.57 -14.48 -53.28
N ASP A 8 6.23 -15.01 -54.32
CA ASP A 8 5.60 -15.32 -55.60
C ASP A 8 4.60 -16.48 -55.51
N ARG A 9 4.86 -17.49 -54.67
CA ARG A 9 3.88 -18.57 -54.40
C ARG A 9 2.64 -18.08 -53.66
N LEU A 10 2.80 -17.16 -52.71
CA LEU A 10 1.67 -16.51 -52.03
C LEU A 10 0.87 -15.60 -52.98
N ARG A 11 1.55 -14.89 -53.90
CA ARG A 11 0.92 -14.08 -54.96
C ARG A 11 0.04 -14.90 -55.89
N VAL A 12 0.45 -16.13 -56.23
CA VAL A 12 -0.29 -17.02 -57.13
C VAL A 12 -1.41 -17.78 -56.41
N ALA A 13 -1.22 -18.15 -55.13
CA ALA A 13 -2.20 -18.89 -54.35
C ALA A 13 -3.43 -18.05 -53.92
N LEU A 14 -3.29 -16.73 -53.80
CA LEU A 14 -4.32 -15.82 -53.27
C LEU A 14 -5.11 -15.07 -54.38
N GLY A 15 -5.60 -15.77 -55.42
CA GLY A 15 -6.39 -15.15 -56.49
C GLY A 15 -7.48 -14.16 -55.99
N PRO A 16 -7.86 -13.10 -56.75
CA PRO A 16 -8.76 -12.06 -56.26
C PRO A 16 -10.23 -12.54 -56.14
N PRO A 17 -11.05 -11.96 -55.24
CA PRO A 17 -11.07 -10.52 -54.96
C PRO A 17 -10.21 -10.08 -53.78
N ARG A 18 -9.55 -8.96 -54.06
CA ARG A 18 -8.83 -8.04 -53.20
C ARG A 18 -9.77 -7.36 -52.17
N ASP A 19 -10.50 -8.16 -51.38
CA ASP A 19 -11.27 -7.67 -50.22
C ASP A 19 -10.32 -7.47 -49.03
N GLU A 20 -10.39 -6.29 -48.42
CA GLU A 20 -9.60 -5.92 -47.24
C GLU A 20 -9.78 -6.95 -46.10
N GLY A 21 -10.99 -7.49 -45.94
CA GLY A 21 -11.28 -8.47 -44.90
C GLY A 21 -10.44 -9.74 -45.01
N LEU A 22 -10.18 -10.23 -46.24
CA LEU A 22 -9.39 -11.44 -46.47
C LEU A 22 -7.90 -11.20 -46.21
N LEU A 23 -7.38 -10.02 -46.59
CA LEU A 23 -6.00 -9.63 -46.34
C LEU A 23 -5.74 -9.49 -44.83
N LEU A 24 -6.65 -8.84 -44.12
CA LEU A 24 -6.59 -8.72 -42.67
C LEU A 24 -6.71 -10.09 -41.97
N ALA A 25 -7.61 -10.96 -42.44
CA ALA A 25 -7.75 -12.31 -41.89
C ALA A 25 -6.46 -13.14 -42.04
N ALA A 26 -5.74 -13.01 -43.16
CA ALA A 26 -4.45 -13.68 -43.36
C ALA A 26 -3.39 -13.17 -42.36
N ILE A 27 -3.35 -11.86 -42.12
CA ILE A 27 -2.44 -11.25 -41.13
C ILE A 27 -2.80 -11.73 -39.71
N TRP A 28 -4.08 -11.75 -39.34
CA TRP A 28 -4.49 -12.18 -38.00
C TRP A 28 -4.32 -13.69 -37.77
N ALA A 29 -4.40 -14.49 -38.83
CA ALA A 29 -4.14 -15.93 -38.75
C ALA A 29 -2.67 -16.22 -38.42
N ASN A 30 -1.74 -15.45 -39.02
CA ASN A 30 -0.31 -15.58 -38.78
C ASN A 30 0.34 -14.21 -38.50
N PRO A 31 0.14 -13.66 -37.30
CA PRO A 31 0.56 -12.30 -36.97
C PRO A 31 2.08 -12.14 -36.89
N ASP A 32 2.89 -13.18 -37.06
CA ASP A 32 4.34 -13.04 -37.11
C ASP A 32 4.91 -13.09 -38.54
N ASP A 33 4.06 -13.34 -39.55
CA ASP A 33 4.45 -13.36 -40.96
C ASP A 33 4.28 -11.98 -41.62
N ASP A 34 5.38 -11.49 -42.20
CA ASP A 34 5.41 -10.19 -42.89
C ASP A 34 4.93 -10.27 -44.34
N GLY A 35 4.80 -11.46 -44.92
CA GLY A 35 4.31 -11.66 -46.28
C GLY A 35 2.90 -11.08 -46.49
N PRO A 36 1.89 -11.49 -45.70
CA PRO A 36 0.54 -10.93 -45.77
C PRO A 36 0.49 -9.42 -45.51
N ARG A 37 1.36 -8.90 -44.63
CA ARG A 37 1.47 -7.47 -44.33
C ARG A 37 1.95 -6.67 -45.54
N ALA A 38 2.98 -7.16 -46.24
CA ALA A 38 3.50 -6.52 -47.43
C ALA A 38 2.45 -6.47 -48.55
N VAL A 39 1.69 -7.56 -48.75
CA VAL A 39 0.59 -7.59 -49.73
C VAL A 39 -0.52 -6.59 -49.36
N TYR A 40 -0.86 -6.48 -48.08
CA TYR A 40 -1.83 -5.49 -47.60
C TYR A 40 -1.33 -4.04 -47.77
N ALA A 41 -0.02 -3.81 -47.54
CA ALA A 41 0.61 -2.52 -47.75
C ALA A 41 0.51 -2.08 -49.22
N ASP A 42 0.87 -2.95 -50.16
CA ASP A 42 0.76 -2.70 -51.60
C ASP A 42 -0.69 -2.40 -52.00
N TRP A 43 -1.65 -3.19 -51.48
CA TRP A 43 -3.08 -3.01 -51.74
C TRP A 43 -3.61 -1.65 -51.26
N LEU A 44 -3.15 -1.18 -50.10
CA LEU A 44 -3.48 0.14 -49.54
C LEU A 44 -2.86 1.27 -50.38
N THR A 45 -1.58 1.13 -50.73
CA THR A 45 -0.85 2.11 -51.54
C THR A 45 -1.46 2.28 -52.93
N GLU A 46 -1.89 1.19 -53.60
CA GLU A 46 -2.62 1.25 -54.88
C GLU A 46 -3.92 2.08 -54.79
N ARG A 47 -4.49 2.21 -53.59
CA ARG A 47 -5.73 2.95 -53.32
C ARG A 47 -5.49 4.35 -52.75
N GLY A 48 -4.23 4.75 -52.61
CA GLY A 48 -3.84 6.03 -52.05
C GLY A 48 -4.01 6.13 -50.54
N ASP A 49 -4.13 5.00 -49.82
CA ASP A 49 -4.17 5.02 -48.36
C ASP A 49 -2.73 5.14 -47.80
N PRO A 50 -2.43 6.20 -47.02
CA PRO A 50 -1.10 6.41 -46.42
C PRO A 50 -0.66 5.31 -45.45
N ARG A 51 -1.58 4.46 -44.98
CA ARG A 51 -1.25 3.29 -44.16
C ARG A 51 -0.39 2.28 -44.93
N GLY A 52 -0.54 2.18 -46.25
CA GLY A 52 0.29 1.30 -47.06
C GLY A 52 1.77 1.66 -46.99
N GLU A 53 2.08 2.95 -47.18
CA GLU A 53 3.45 3.47 -47.02
C GLU A 53 3.96 3.28 -45.58
N PHE A 54 3.09 3.52 -44.59
CA PHE A 54 3.43 3.30 -43.18
C PHE A 54 3.88 1.86 -42.88
N ILE A 55 3.13 0.86 -43.35
CA ILE A 55 3.47 -0.55 -43.16
C ILE A 55 4.83 -0.86 -43.81
N THR A 56 5.01 -0.45 -45.06
CA THR A 56 6.25 -0.67 -45.82
C THR A 56 7.46 -0.05 -45.11
N LEU A 57 7.32 1.17 -44.58
CA LEU A 57 8.39 1.83 -43.83
C LEU A 57 8.73 1.10 -42.53
N GLN A 58 7.75 0.59 -41.77
CA GLN A 58 8.03 -0.19 -40.56
C GLN A 58 8.71 -1.53 -40.89
N LEU A 59 8.28 -2.23 -41.95
CA LEU A 59 8.92 -3.47 -42.40
C LEU A 59 10.37 -3.23 -42.88
N ALA A 60 10.68 -2.05 -43.40
CA ALA A 60 12.03 -1.63 -43.79
C ALA A 60 12.88 -1.10 -42.61
N GLY A 61 12.33 -0.99 -41.40
CA GLY A 61 13.02 -0.42 -40.23
C GLY A 61 13.13 1.11 -40.23
N GLU A 62 12.35 1.81 -41.07
CA GLU A 62 12.36 3.26 -41.23
C GLU A 62 11.44 4.00 -40.22
N GLU A 63 11.58 3.70 -38.93
CA GLU A 63 10.67 4.14 -37.86
C GLU A 63 10.45 5.67 -37.80
N LYS A 64 11.49 6.46 -38.07
CA LYS A 64 11.38 7.93 -38.04
C LYS A 64 10.44 8.47 -39.13
N LYS A 65 10.41 7.86 -40.30
CA LYS A 65 9.51 8.25 -41.39
C LYS A 65 8.10 7.71 -41.12
N ALA A 66 7.98 6.45 -40.70
CA ALA A 66 6.71 5.83 -40.34
C ALA A 66 5.95 6.64 -39.26
N LYS A 67 6.65 7.09 -38.21
CA LYS A 67 6.06 7.88 -37.12
C LYS A 67 5.43 9.20 -37.58
N LYS A 68 5.89 9.78 -38.70
CA LYS A 68 5.29 11.00 -39.27
C LYS A 68 3.92 10.73 -39.89
N LEU A 69 3.77 9.60 -40.57
CA LEU A 69 2.52 9.17 -41.20
C LEU A 69 1.47 8.75 -40.17
N LEU A 70 1.92 8.17 -39.05
CA LEU A 70 1.05 7.74 -37.97
C LEU A 70 0.36 8.90 -37.23
N LYS A 71 0.97 10.09 -37.23
CA LYS A 71 0.49 11.26 -36.48
C LYS A 71 -0.90 11.69 -36.95
N GLY A 72 -1.91 11.59 -36.08
CA GLY A 72 -3.30 11.93 -36.36
C GLY A 72 -4.14 10.75 -36.87
N ASN A 73 -3.53 9.60 -37.19
CA ASN A 73 -4.20 8.39 -37.67
C ASN A 73 -4.20 7.25 -36.63
N GLU A 74 -3.66 7.49 -35.43
CA GLU A 74 -3.33 6.44 -34.44
C GLU A 74 -4.53 5.58 -34.04
N LEU A 75 -5.71 6.17 -33.90
CA LEU A 75 -6.91 5.43 -33.51
C LEU A 75 -7.65 4.86 -34.73
N ALA A 76 -7.62 5.56 -35.87
CA ALA A 76 -8.31 5.13 -37.09
C ALA A 76 -7.70 3.82 -37.62
N TRP A 77 -6.37 3.69 -37.59
CA TRP A 77 -5.67 2.50 -38.06
C TRP A 77 -5.71 1.31 -37.09
N ALA A 78 -6.25 1.50 -35.88
CA ALA A 78 -6.48 0.39 -34.95
C ALA A 78 -7.62 -0.52 -35.41
N GLY A 79 -8.43 -0.07 -36.38
CA GLY A 79 -9.47 -0.87 -37.01
C GLY A 79 -10.57 -1.27 -36.03
N PRO A 80 -11.09 -2.51 -36.10
CA PRO A 80 -12.24 -2.94 -35.31
C PRO A 80 -12.08 -2.79 -33.79
N ILE A 81 -10.85 -2.87 -33.26
CA ILE A 81 -10.58 -2.77 -31.82
C ILE A 81 -10.45 -1.33 -31.32
N ALA A 82 -10.56 -0.32 -32.20
CA ALA A 82 -10.46 1.09 -31.82
C ALA A 82 -11.46 1.50 -30.71
N GLY A 83 -12.63 0.86 -30.66
CA GLY A 83 -13.64 1.07 -29.63
C GLY A 83 -13.28 0.49 -28.24
N ALA A 84 -12.32 -0.43 -28.18
CA ALA A 84 -11.92 -1.17 -26.99
C ALA A 84 -10.55 -0.72 -26.42
N ILE A 85 -9.90 0.27 -27.02
CA ILE A 85 -8.57 0.76 -26.60
C ILE A 85 -8.57 2.27 -26.31
N ALA A 86 -7.67 2.71 -25.44
CA ALA A 86 -7.49 4.12 -25.14
C ALA A 86 -6.80 4.85 -26.30
N LYS A 87 -7.13 6.15 -26.48
CA LYS A 87 -6.50 6.99 -27.51
C LYS A 87 -5.01 7.28 -27.27
N LYS A 88 -4.52 7.11 -26.04
CA LYS A 88 -3.13 7.38 -25.65
C LYS A 88 -2.41 6.07 -25.37
N GLY A 89 -1.10 6.04 -25.65
CA GLY A 89 -0.24 4.89 -25.35
C GLY A 89 -0.20 3.81 -26.44
N LEU A 90 -0.75 4.09 -27.63
CA LEU A 90 -0.68 3.18 -28.77
C LEU A 90 0.74 3.13 -29.33
N VAL A 91 1.27 1.92 -29.50
CA VAL A 91 2.50 1.66 -30.27
C VAL A 91 2.16 0.72 -31.40
N TYR A 92 2.65 1.08 -32.58
CA TYR A 92 2.48 0.29 -33.79
C TYR A 92 3.78 -0.40 -34.14
N GLU A 93 3.71 -1.67 -34.49
CA GLU A 93 4.81 -2.42 -35.07
C GLU A 93 4.31 -3.15 -36.31
N ARG A 94 5.15 -3.19 -37.34
CA ARG A 94 4.85 -3.90 -38.60
C ARG A 94 3.47 -3.54 -39.17
N GLY A 95 3.01 -2.29 -38.98
CA GLY A 95 1.74 -1.79 -39.52
C GLY A 95 0.50 -1.89 -38.64
N PHE A 96 0.60 -2.52 -37.46
CA PHE A 96 -0.53 -2.84 -36.61
C PHE A 96 -0.27 -2.47 -35.16
N VAL A 97 -1.33 -2.36 -34.37
CA VAL A 97 -1.23 -2.07 -32.94
C VAL A 97 -0.52 -3.25 -32.26
N ALA A 98 0.65 -2.97 -31.69
CA ALA A 98 1.47 -3.91 -30.94
C ALA A 98 1.39 -3.66 -29.44
N ARG A 99 1.13 -2.41 -29.02
CA ARG A 99 0.85 -2.05 -27.63
C ARG A 99 -0.39 -1.18 -27.52
N ALA A 100 -1.25 -1.49 -26.56
CA ALA A 100 -2.41 -0.68 -26.26
C ALA A 100 -2.81 -0.75 -24.78
N ASN A 101 -3.49 0.30 -24.33
CA ASN A 101 -4.20 0.30 -23.06
C ASN A 101 -5.66 -0.09 -23.31
N THR A 102 -6.19 -1.07 -22.57
CA THR A 102 -7.60 -1.48 -22.71
C THR A 102 -8.54 -0.41 -22.18
N ALA A 103 -9.65 -0.19 -22.87
CA ALA A 103 -10.66 0.79 -22.48
C ALA A 103 -12.05 0.34 -22.93
N PHE A 104 -12.52 -0.77 -22.36
CA PHE A 104 -13.88 -1.27 -22.57
C PHE A 104 -14.88 -0.38 -21.82
N LYS A 105 -15.37 0.67 -22.50
CA LYS A 105 -16.25 1.67 -21.88
C LYS A 105 -17.64 1.12 -21.52
N GLN A 106 -18.05 0.02 -22.15
CA GLN A 106 -19.37 -0.59 -21.98
C GLN A 106 -19.24 -2.13 -22.06
N PRO A 107 -20.00 -2.91 -21.28
CA PRO A 107 -19.96 -4.38 -21.31
C PRO A 107 -20.18 -4.96 -22.71
N LYS A 108 -21.11 -4.38 -23.47
CA LYS A 108 -21.43 -4.79 -24.83
C LYS A 108 -20.22 -4.73 -25.78
N VAL A 109 -19.34 -3.74 -25.60
CA VAL A 109 -18.10 -3.61 -26.40
C VAL A 109 -17.12 -4.74 -26.07
N ALA A 110 -17.11 -5.21 -24.81
CA ALA A 110 -16.29 -6.35 -24.41
C ALA A 110 -16.84 -7.67 -24.97
N GLU A 111 -18.15 -7.84 -25.03
CA GLU A 111 -18.80 -9.00 -25.66
C GLU A 111 -18.58 -9.03 -27.18
N GLU A 112 -18.69 -7.88 -27.86
CA GLU A 112 -18.54 -7.80 -29.31
C GLU A 112 -17.08 -7.87 -29.78
N LEU A 113 -16.16 -7.21 -29.06
CA LEU A 113 -14.78 -7.05 -29.49
C LEU A 113 -13.78 -7.90 -28.71
N GLY A 114 -14.14 -8.50 -27.56
CA GLY A 114 -13.19 -9.24 -26.71
C GLY A 114 -12.49 -10.41 -27.40
N ASP A 115 -13.18 -11.06 -28.36
CA ASP A 115 -12.67 -12.20 -29.12
C ASP A 115 -12.36 -11.86 -30.58
N HIS A 116 -12.37 -10.57 -30.94
CA HIS A 116 -12.17 -10.14 -32.32
C HIS A 116 -10.72 -10.46 -32.80
N PRO A 117 -10.53 -11.05 -33.99
CA PRO A 117 -9.20 -11.49 -34.47
C PRO A 117 -8.17 -10.38 -34.62
N ALA A 118 -8.59 -9.12 -34.73
CA ALA A 118 -7.70 -7.96 -34.77
C ALA A 118 -6.79 -7.79 -33.53
N TRP A 119 -7.07 -8.48 -32.41
CA TRP A 119 -6.15 -8.56 -31.28
C TRP A 119 -4.89 -9.40 -31.54
N ALA A 120 -4.87 -10.18 -32.63
CA ALA A 120 -3.79 -11.14 -32.91
C ALA A 120 -2.40 -10.52 -32.99
N THR A 121 -2.29 -9.26 -33.41
CA THR A 121 -1.01 -8.54 -33.55
C THR A 121 -0.55 -7.86 -32.26
N LEU A 122 -1.38 -7.84 -31.21
CA LEU A 122 -1.06 -7.16 -29.96
C LEU A 122 -0.04 -7.98 -29.17
N VAL A 123 1.10 -7.36 -28.85
CA VAL A 123 2.21 -7.96 -28.11
C VAL A 123 2.16 -7.59 -26.62
N GLU A 124 1.80 -6.34 -26.33
CA GLU A 124 1.72 -5.79 -24.98
C GLU A 124 0.34 -5.19 -24.71
N ILE A 125 -0.28 -5.63 -23.62
CA ILE A 125 -1.53 -5.06 -23.14
C ILE A 125 -1.33 -4.45 -21.76
N LEU A 126 -1.87 -3.24 -21.60
CA LEU A 126 -1.95 -2.57 -20.30
C LEU A 126 -3.40 -2.48 -19.90
N GLY A 127 -3.78 -3.23 -18.87
CA GLY A 127 -5.02 -3.07 -18.14
C GLY A 127 -5.07 -1.65 -17.58
N VAL A 128 -6.04 -0.85 -18.02
CA VAL A 128 -6.34 0.39 -17.33
C VAL A 128 -6.95 -0.01 -16.00
N HIS A 129 -6.22 0.25 -14.93
CA HIS A 129 -6.79 0.38 -13.59
C HIS A 129 -7.99 1.32 -13.73
N SER A 130 -9.22 0.78 -13.69
CA SER A 130 -10.40 1.62 -13.57
C SER A 130 -10.25 2.27 -12.20
N ALA A 131 -9.77 3.50 -12.21
CA ALA A 131 -9.62 4.31 -11.03
C ALA A 131 -10.98 4.33 -10.31
N TRP A 132 -11.05 3.63 -9.17
CA TRP A 132 -11.94 3.94 -8.06
C TRP A 132 -13.40 4.25 -8.44
N GLU A 133 -14.17 3.23 -8.81
CA GLU A 133 -15.62 3.25 -8.60
C GLU A 133 -16.04 1.97 -7.88
N TYR A 134 -16.23 2.09 -6.56
CA TYR A 134 -16.94 1.10 -5.76
C TYR A 134 -18.28 0.79 -6.43
N GLY A 135 -18.39 -0.39 -7.03
CA GLY A 135 -19.67 -1.02 -7.38
C GLY A 135 -20.21 -0.86 -8.80
N LYS A 136 -19.48 -0.27 -9.78
CA LYS A 136 -20.03 -0.12 -11.15
C LYS A 136 -19.11 -0.33 -12.36
N SER A 137 -17.80 -0.55 -12.22
CA SER A 137 -16.98 -0.95 -13.37
C SER A 137 -17.03 -2.47 -13.56
N HIS A 138 -17.76 -2.93 -14.56
CA HIS A 138 -17.65 -4.32 -14.99
C HIS A 138 -16.20 -4.59 -15.38
N HIS A 139 -15.62 -5.61 -14.75
CA HIS A 139 -14.24 -6.06 -14.87
C HIS A 139 -13.95 -6.64 -16.26
N THR A 140 -13.96 -5.82 -17.30
CA THR A 140 -13.66 -6.29 -18.66
C THR A 140 -12.19 -6.02 -18.98
N ASN A 141 -11.27 -6.64 -18.25
CA ASN A 141 -9.91 -6.88 -18.75
C ASN A 141 -9.95 -8.21 -19.50
N THR A 142 -10.60 -8.20 -20.67
CA THR A 142 -10.82 -9.42 -21.45
C THR A 142 -9.57 -9.72 -22.27
N ILE A 143 -8.95 -10.85 -22.00
CA ILE A 143 -8.01 -11.52 -22.91
C ILE A 143 -8.71 -12.77 -23.45
N SER A 144 -8.32 -13.19 -24.64
CA SER A 144 -8.91 -14.34 -25.33
C SER A 144 -7.89 -15.03 -26.22
N PRO A 145 -8.18 -16.23 -26.73
CA PRO A 145 -7.32 -16.91 -27.71
C PRO A 145 -7.08 -16.12 -29.01
N ALA A 146 -7.81 -15.02 -29.25
CA ALA A 146 -7.53 -14.10 -30.36
C ALA A 146 -6.18 -13.38 -30.21
N PHE A 147 -5.65 -13.24 -28.99
CA PHE A 147 -4.42 -12.53 -28.66
C PHE A 147 -3.16 -13.38 -28.93
N ARG A 148 -2.95 -13.76 -30.19
CA ARG A 148 -1.92 -14.73 -30.60
C ARG A 148 -0.47 -14.26 -30.38
N SER A 149 -0.19 -12.97 -30.59
CA SER A 149 1.14 -12.39 -30.35
C SER A 149 1.35 -11.87 -28.93
N LEU A 150 0.39 -12.02 -28.02
CA LEU A 150 0.50 -11.46 -26.67
C LEU A 150 1.62 -12.13 -25.88
N ARG A 151 2.53 -11.29 -25.35
CA ARG A 151 3.68 -11.71 -24.53
C ARG A 151 3.73 -10.95 -23.20
N ILE A 152 3.26 -9.71 -23.17
CA ILE A 152 3.38 -8.82 -22.01
C ILE A 152 1.99 -8.38 -21.56
N VAL A 153 1.68 -8.65 -20.30
CA VAL A 153 0.42 -8.27 -19.67
C VAL A 153 0.72 -7.42 -18.46
N ARG A 154 0.15 -6.21 -18.38
CA ARG A 154 0.37 -5.28 -17.27
C ARG A 154 -0.90 -4.75 -16.65
N GLY A 155 -0.85 -4.49 -15.34
CA GLY A 155 -1.92 -3.80 -14.62
C GLY A 155 -3.22 -4.61 -14.53
N PHE A 156 -3.14 -5.94 -14.51
CA PHE A 156 -4.32 -6.81 -14.44
C PHE A 156 -4.80 -6.97 -13.00
N GLY A 157 -6.10 -6.85 -12.76
CA GLY A 157 -6.76 -7.28 -11.52
C GLY A 157 -7.36 -8.68 -11.67
N TRP A 158 -8.20 -9.07 -10.70
CA TRP A 158 -8.85 -10.39 -10.60
C TRP A 158 -9.39 -10.96 -11.93
N GLY A 159 -10.30 -10.27 -12.62
CA GLY A 159 -10.95 -10.81 -13.83
C GLY A 159 -10.00 -11.13 -14.99
N GLY A 160 -8.84 -10.45 -15.07
CA GLY A 160 -7.82 -10.79 -16.06
C GLY A 160 -7.05 -12.06 -15.72
N VAL A 161 -6.82 -12.32 -14.43
CA VAL A 161 -6.16 -13.54 -13.94
C VAL A 161 -7.09 -14.76 -14.11
N GLU A 162 -8.38 -14.59 -13.87
CA GLU A 162 -9.39 -15.63 -14.11
C GLU A 162 -9.41 -16.07 -15.58
N LYS A 163 -9.38 -15.11 -16.52
CA LYS A 163 -9.31 -15.41 -17.96
C LYS A 163 -8.03 -16.13 -18.38
N LEU A 164 -6.90 -15.88 -17.72
CA LEU A 164 -5.69 -16.67 -17.93
C LEU A 164 -5.89 -18.13 -17.51
N ALA A 165 -6.59 -18.35 -16.39
CA ALA A 165 -6.84 -19.66 -15.82
C ALA A 165 -7.82 -20.51 -16.65
N GLU A 166 -8.72 -19.89 -17.43
CA GLU A 166 -9.61 -20.59 -18.38
C GLU A 166 -8.84 -21.35 -19.48
N GLY A 167 -7.56 -21.04 -19.67
CA GLY A 167 -6.67 -21.72 -20.61
C GLY A 167 -6.63 -21.05 -22.00
N GLY A 168 -5.49 -21.21 -22.66
CA GLY A 168 -5.24 -20.62 -23.98
C GLY A 168 -3.81 -20.87 -24.43
N PRO A 169 -3.47 -20.57 -25.70
CA PRO A 169 -2.11 -20.68 -26.23
C PRO A 169 -1.23 -19.53 -25.72
N TRP A 170 -1.24 -19.28 -24.40
CA TRP A 170 -0.57 -18.16 -23.78
C TRP A 170 0.94 -18.32 -23.88
N ALA A 171 1.59 -17.46 -24.65
CA ALA A 171 3.04 -17.31 -24.66
C ALA A 171 3.46 -16.11 -23.78
N ILE A 172 2.77 -15.90 -22.66
CA ILE A 172 3.01 -14.74 -21.79
C ILE A 172 4.34 -14.90 -21.09
N GLU A 173 5.24 -13.95 -21.31
CA GLU A 173 6.59 -13.90 -20.76
C GLU A 173 6.67 -12.95 -19.55
N HIS A 174 5.82 -11.93 -19.53
CA HIS A 174 5.77 -10.91 -18.49
C HIS A 174 4.33 -10.70 -18.03
N LEU A 175 4.08 -10.90 -16.74
CA LEU A 175 2.78 -10.71 -16.11
C LEU A 175 2.91 -9.74 -14.93
N GLU A 176 2.20 -8.62 -15.00
CA GLU A 176 2.08 -7.65 -13.93
C GLU A 176 0.63 -7.58 -13.42
N VAL A 177 0.44 -8.01 -12.18
CA VAL A 177 -0.85 -8.13 -11.50
C VAL A 177 -0.94 -7.14 -10.36
N HIS A 178 -2.08 -6.46 -10.26
CA HIS A 178 -2.45 -5.67 -9.11
C HIS A 178 -3.36 -6.50 -8.19
N ALA A 179 -2.78 -6.99 -7.10
CA ALA A 179 -3.41 -7.87 -6.13
C ALA A 179 -3.78 -7.11 -4.84
N ASP A 180 -4.63 -6.09 -4.99
CA ASP A 180 -5.23 -5.32 -3.88
C ASP A 180 -6.44 -6.02 -3.24
N MET A 181 -7.07 -6.93 -3.98
CA MET A 181 -8.26 -7.68 -3.57
C MET A 181 -7.96 -9.15 -3.27
N PRO A 182 -8.66 -9.78 -2.29
CA PRO A 182 -8.53 -11.21 -2.00
C PRO A 182 -8.80 -12.11 -3.21
N GLU A 183 -9.78 -11.75 -4.05
CA GLU A 183 -10.19 -12.51 -5.23
C GLU A 183 -9.05 -12.64 -6.25
N THR A 184 -8.26 -11.58 -6.45
CA THR A 184 -7.05 -11.62 -7.30
C THR A 184 -6.04 -12.62 -6.76
N THR A 185 -5.88 -12.65 -5.42
CA THR A 185 -4.93 -13.54 -4.75
C THR A 185 -5.37 -15.00 -4.87
N ASP A 186 -6.66 -15.28 -4.74
CA ASP A 186 -7.19 -16.63 -4.88
C ASP A 186 -7.14 -17.14 -6.33
N ALA A 187 -7.41 -16.27 -7.31
CA ALA A 187 -7.22 -16.60 -8.71
C ALA A 187 -5.75 -16.94 -9.03
N LEU A 188 -4.78 -16.17 -8.47
CA LEU A 188 -3.36 -16.46 -8.64
C LEU A 188 -2.93 -17.80 -8.03
N LYS A 189 -3.56 -18.25 -6.94
CA LYS A 189 -3.29 -19.57 -6.34
C LYS A 189 -3.75 -20.73 -7.23
N GLN A 190 -4.81 -20.50 -8.00
CA GLN A 190 -5.42 -21.49 -8.89
C GLN A 190 -4.83 -21.46 -10.30
N LEU A 191 -4.14 -20.37 -10.67
CA LEU A 191 -3.55 -20.23 -11.99
C LEU A 191 -2.43 -21.27 -12.19
N ASP A 192 -2.63 -22.12 -13.19
CA ASP A 192 -1.67 -23.14 -13.59
C ASP A 192 -0.39 -22.50 -14.17
N THR A 193 0.62 -23.33 -14.40
CA THR A 193 1.89 -22.93 -14.99
C THR A 193 1.69 -22.26 -16.35
N LEU A 194 2.33 -21.10 -16.53
CA LEU A 194 2.47 -20.43 -17.83
C LEU A 194 3.88 -20.72 -18.35
N PRO A 195 4.07 -21.62 -19.34
CA PRO A 195 5.39 -22.16 -19.68
C PRO A 195 6.40 -21.10 -20.14
N ALA A 196 5.92 -20.03 -20.79
CA ALA A 196 6.73 -18.93 -21.27
C ALA A 196 7.02 -17.87 -20.19
N LEU A 197 6.34 -17.90 -19.04
CA LEU A 197 6.42 -16.84 -18.04
C LEU A 197 7.82 -16.82 -17.42
N ARG A 198 8.44 -15.65 -17.43
CA ARG A 198 9.74 -15.39 -16.81
C ARG A 198 9.69 -14.26 -15.81
N THR A 199 8.84 -13.26 -16.04
CA THR A 199 8.71 -12.10 -15.16
C THR A 199 7.33 -12.03 -14.54
N LEU A 200 7.28 -11.99 -13.21
CA LEU A 200 6.06 -11.75 -12.44
C LEU A 200 6.23 -10.50 -11.60
N VAL A 201 5.34 -9.52 -11.76
CA VAL A 201 5.26 -8.31 -10.95
C VAL A 201 3.95 -8.32 -10.19
N LEU A 202 4.01 -8.25 -8.87
CA LEU A 202 2.83 -8.13 -8.03
C LEU A 202 2.83 -6.77 -7.33
N SER A 203 1.77 -6.02 -7.56
CA SER A 203 1.56 -4.70 -6.95
C SER A 203 0.30 -4.67 -6.11
N GLY A 204 0.17 -3.71 -5.20
CA GLY A 204 -1.05 -3.53 -4.41
C GLY A 204 -1.26 -4.55 -3.27
N ILE A 205 -0.31 -5.47 -3.05
CA ILE A 205 -0.42 -6.47 -1.97
C ILE A 205 -0.33 -5.79 -0.59
N HIS A 206 -1.25 -6.14 0.31
CA HIS A 206 -1.35 -5.56 1.65
C HIS A 206 -1.15 -6.56 2.80
N HIS A 207 -0.94 -7.84 2.47
CA HIS A 207 -0.78 -8.97 3.40
C HIS A 207 0.41 -9.84 2.98
N GLY A 208 0.73 -10.85 3.80
CA GLY A 208 1.79 -11.85 3.56
C GLY A 208 1.86 -12.34 2.11
N VAL A 209 3.02 -12.34 1.46
CA VAL A 209 3.20 -12.99 0.13
C VAL A 209 3.60 -14.47 0.24
N GLY A 210 3.65 -15.02 1.45
CA GLY A 210 4.04 -16.41 1.69
C GLY A 210 3.22 -17.46 0.92
N TRP A 211 1.96 -17.15 0.59
CA TRP A 211 1.10 -18.02 -0.23
C TRP A 211 1.61 -18.19 -1.67
N LEU A 212 2.32 -17.18 -2.20
CA LEU A 212 2.81 -17.18 -3.59
C LEU A 212 3.75 -18.36 -3.84
N TRP A 213 4.53 -18.73 -2.84
CA TRP A 213 5.48 -19.83 -2.92
C TRP A 213 4.81 -21.19 -3.07
N GLY A 214 3.52 -21.33 -2.80
CA GLY A 214 2.75 -22.54 -3.09
C GLY A 214 2.14 -22.56 -4.50
N CYS A 215 2.16 -21.45 -5.22
CA CYS A 215 1.45 -21.32 -6.50
C CYS A 215 2.20 -22.03 -7.65
N PRO A 216 1.50 -22.75 -8.54
CA PRO A 216 2.09 -23.39 -9.71
C PRO A 216 2.82 -22.41 -10.62
N ILE A 217 2.26 -21.20 -10.80
CA ILE A 217 2.82 -20.14 -11.66
C ILE A 217 4.28 -19.78 -11.31
N MET A 218 4.72 -19.99 -10.06
CA MET A 218 6.09 -19.72 -9.64
C MET A 218 7.14 -20.70 -10.20
N ALA A 219 6.72 -21.78 -10.86
CA ALA A 219 7.63 -22.80 -11.38
C ALA A 219 8.60 -22.28 -12.45
N THR A 220 8.16 -21.32 -13.28
CA THR A 220 8.95 -20.81 -14.42
C THR A 220 9.46 -19.38 -14.21
N VAL A 221 9.04 -18.71 -13.12
CA VAL A 221 9.42 -17.32 -12.83
C VAL A 221 10.91 -17.22 -12.52
N GLU A 222 11.60 -16.36 -13.28
CA GLU A 222 13.00 -16.01 -13.11
C GLU A 222 13.18 -14.63 -12.47
N HIS A 223 12.23 -13.73 -12.70
CA HIS A 223 12.24 -12.36 -12.20
C HIS A 223 10.96 -12.09 -11.42
N LEU A 224 11.06 -11.98 -10.11
CA LEU A 224 9.94 -11.66 -9.23
C LEU A 224 10.08 -10.22 -8.75
N SER A 225 9.03 -9.40 -8.92
CA SER A 225 8.95 -8.06 -8.36
C SER A 225 7.72 -7.95 -7.47
N VAL A 226 7.89 -7.49 -6.22
CA VAL A 226 6.79 -7.32 -5.27
C VAL A 226 6.86 -5.96 -4.57
N ASP A 227 5.70 -5.38 -4.28
CA ASP A 227 5.59 -4.08 -3.58
C ASP A 227 5.81 -4.16 -2.05
N ARG A 228 6.12 -5.33 -1.50
CA ARG A 228 6.28 -5.53 -0.06
C ARG A 228 7.53 -6.32 0.29
N LEU A 229 8.30 -5.79 1.24
CA LEU A 229 9.40 -6.47 1.93
C LEU A 229 8.84 -7.21 3.14
N GLU A 230 9.07 -8.53 3.24
CA GLU A 230 8.67 -9.36 4.38
C GLU A 230 9.87 -10.17 4.90
N PRO A 231 9.93 -10.46 6.21
CA PRO A 231 10.96 -11.34 6.77
C PRO A 231 11.01 -12.69 6.05
N GLY A 232 12.20 -13.12 5.65
CA GLY A 232 12.41 -14.41 5.00
C GLY A 232 12.05 -14.47 3.51
N ILE A 233 11.55 -13.39 2.89
CA ILE A 233 11.21 -13.39 1.44
C ILE A 233 12.42 -13.72 0.56
N VAL A 234 13.60 -13.25 0.95
CA VAL A 234 14.87 -13.53 0.27
C VAL A 234 15.20 -15.02 0.40
N ALA A 235 15.15 -15.58 1.62
CA ALA A 235 15.42 -16.99 1.87
C ALA A 235 14.44 -17.92 1.13
N GLN A 236 13.15 -17.55 1.07
CA GLN A 236 12.14 -18.26 0.30
C GLN A 236 12.43 -18.20 -1.19
N ALA A 237 12.84 -17.04 -1.71
CA ALA A 237 13.28 -16.92 -3.09
C ALA A 237 14.56 -17.72 -3.39
N GLU A 238 15.53 -17.80 -2.47
CA GLU A 238 16.75 -18.61 -2.64
C GLU A 238 16.44 -20.11 -2.68
N SER A 239 15.42 -20.55 -1.95
CA SER A 239 14.95 -21.94 -1.98
C SER A 239 14.38 -22.34 -3.34
N ARG A 240 14.01 -21.36 -4.19
CA ARG A 240 13.47 -21.55 -5.53
C ARG A 240 14.56 -21.32 -6.58
N SER A 241 15.09 -22.42 -7.12
CA SER A 241 16.24 -22.34 -8.03
C SER A 241 15.99 -21.59 -9.34
N SER A 242 14.73 -21.41 -9.74
CA SER A 242 14.33 -20.66 -10.93
C SER A 242 14.55 -19.15 -10.78
N ILE A 243 14.45 -18.60 -9.56
CA ILE A 243 14.47 -17.15 -9.35
C ILE A 243 15.91 -16.63 -9.44
N ARG A 244 16.14 -15.79 -10.44
CA ARG A 244 17.44 -15.13 -10.70
C ARG A 244 17.47 -13.70 -10.17
N THR A 245 16.32 -13.03 -10.20
CA THR A 245 16.17 -11.65 -9.73
C THR A 245 14.96 -11.53 -8.82
N LEU A 246 15.16 -10.95 -7.64
CA LEU A 246 14.08 -10.55 -6.75
C LEU A 246 14.14 -9.03 -6.57
N THR A 247 13.08 -8.33 -6.97
CA THR A 247 12.94 -6.89 -6.79
C THR A 247 11.87 -6.59 -5.75
N LEU A 248 12.20 -5.80 -4.74
CA LEU A 248 11.29 -5.34 -3.70
C LEU A 248 11.10 -3.83 -3.88
N ARG A 249 9.86 -3.40 -4.09
CA ARG A 249 9.52 -1.98 -4.26
C ARG A 249 9.04 -1.43 -2.93
N TYR A 250 9.48 -0.24 -2.53
CA TYR A 250 9.16 0.34 -1.22
C TYR A 250 9.02 1.87 -1.29
N GLY A 251 8.32 2.48 -0.32
CA GLY A 251 8.29 3.93 -0.13
C GLY A 251 7.53 4.76 -1.19
N ARG A 252 7.46 6.08 -0.95
CA ARG A 252 7.05 7.11 -1.92
C ARG A 252 8.01 8.32 -1.84
N PRO A 253 8.67 8.75 -2.93
CA PRO A 253 8.69 8.12 -4.25
C PRO A 253 9.25 6.69 -4.18
N GLN A 254 8.83 5.83 -5.12
CA GLN A 254 9.15 4.39 -5.07
C GLN A 254 10.67 4.18 -5.17
N GLY A 255 11.26 3.62 -4.11
CA GLY A 255 12.56 2.97 -4.13
C GLY A 255 12.45 1.50 -4.48
N THR A 256 13.57 0.90 -4.89
CA THR A 256 13.66 -0.52 -5.25
C THR A 256 14.89 -1.15 -4.64
N VAL A 257 14.75 -2.39 -4.19
CA VAL A 257 15.85 -3.27 -3.82
C VAL A 257 15.87 -4.44 -4.76
N THR A 258 16.99 -4.71 -5.40
CA THR A 258 17.12 -5.83 -6.33
C THR A 258 18.22 -6.77 -5.85
N PHE A 259 17.86 -8.02 -5.69
CA PHE A 259 18.79 -9.12 -5.41
C PHE A 259 19.03 -9.89 -6.70
N HIS A 260 20.31 -10.17 -6.97
CA HIS A 260 20.74 -11.00 -8.10
C HIS A 260 21.34 -12.29 -7.59
N ARG A 261 20.86 -13.42 -8.11
CA ARG A 261 21.32 -14.74 -7.71
C ARG A 261 22.71 -15.01 -8.31
N GLY A 262 23.66 -15.32 -7.45
CA GLY A 262 25.01 -15.69 -7.81
C GLY A 262 25.10 -17.13 -8.33
N PRO A 263 26.28 -17.51 -8.87
CA PRO A 263 26.55 -18.87 -9.35
C PRO A 263 26.46 -19.94 -8.25
N ASP A 264 26.60 -19.54 -6.98
CA ASP A 264 26.49 -20.38 -5.78
C ASP A 264 25.03 -20.66 -5.37
N GLY A 265 24.07 -20.09 -6.09
CA GLY A 265 22.65 -20.25 -5.81
C GLY A 265 22.12 -19.37 -4.67
N ARG A 266 22.90 -18.40 -4.18
CA ARG A 266 22.50 -17.43 -3.16
C ARG A 266 22.34 -16.04 -3.78
N PHE A 267 21.55 -15.17 -3.15
CA PHE A 267 21.50 -13.77 -3.55
C PHE A 267 22.74 -13.03 -3.06
N GLY A 268 23.38 -12.31 -3.98
CA GLY A 268 24.47 -11.40 -3.65
C GLY A 268 24.00 -10.13 -2.95
N ALA A 269 24.93 -9.19 -2.78
CA ALA A 269 24.63 -7.89 -2.19
C ALA A 269 23.47 -7.20 -2.94
N PRO A 270 22.45 -6.68 -2.22
CA PRO A 270 21.32 -6.01 -2.86
C PRO A 270 21.75 -4.71 -3.55
N ALA A 271 21.29 -4.53 -4.78
CA ALA A 271 21.33 -3.24 -5.46
C ALA A 271 20.11 -2.42 -5.01
N VAL A 272 20.35 -1.33 -4.30
CA VAL A 272 19.28 -0.48 -3.75
C VAL A 272 19.29 0.88 -4.44
N ASP A 273 18.14 1.28 -4.96
CA ASP A 273 17.90 2.55 -5.65
C ASP A 273 16.68 3.25 -5.06
N GLY A 274 16.68 4.59 -5.06
CA GLY A 274 15.61 5.42 -4.50
C GLY A 274 15.88 5.97 -3.09
N PRO A 275 14.89 6.68 -2.49
CA PRO A 275 15.06 7.27 -1.16
C PRO A 275 15.33 6.18 -0.11
N ASP A 276 16.04 6.52 0.96
CA ASP A 276 16.34 5.62 2.08
C ASP A 276 17.25 4.42 1.75
N ARG A 277 18.09 4.51 0.70
CA ARG A 277 19.05 3.45 0.30
C ARG A 277 19.84 2.85 1.48
N GLU A 278 20.41 3.70 2.32
CA GLU A 278 21.24 3.27 3.45
C GLU A 278 20.42 2.49 4.49
N ARG A 279 19.21 2.95 4.81
CA ARG A 279 18.25 2.28 5.72
C ARG A 279 17.84 0.89 5.24
N VAL A 280 17.71 0.73 3.92
CA VAL A 280 17.28 -0.55 3.34
C VAL A 280 18.44 -1.54 3.23
N LEU A 281 19.65 -1.07 2.90
CA LEU A 281 20.86 -1.90 2.97
C LEU A 281 21.12 -2.41 4.39
N GLU A 282 20.82 -1.60 5.40
CA GLU A 282 20.95 -1.89 6.83
C GLU A 282 19.94 -2.93 7.34
N VAL A 283 18.67 -2.85 6.92
CA VAL A 283 17.65 -3.87 7.24
C VAL A 283 18.02 -5.24 6.63
N LEU A 284 18.70 -5.23 5.48
CA LEU A 284 19.03 -6.43 4.72
C LEU A 284 20.37 -7.07 5.10
N SER A 285 21.34 -6.28 5.61
CA SER A 285 22.65 -6.77 6.02
C SER A 285 22.65 -7.43 7.41
N GLY A 286 21.63 -7.17 8.24
CA GLY A 286 21.60 -7.62 9.63
C GLY A 286 22.70 -7.01 10.52
N GLU A 287 23.54 -6.12 9.97
CA GLU A 287 24.64 -5.47 10.68
C GLU A 287 24.24 -4.05 11.09
N ARG A 288 23.99 -3.90 12.39
CA ARG A 288 23.93 -2.65 13.18
C ARG A 288 23.28 -1.44 12.50
N ALA A 289 22.02 -1.24 12.87
CA ALA A 289 21.26 -0.05 12.58
C ALA A 289 21.84 1.25 13.19
N PRO A 290 22.14 2.33 12.43
CA PRO A 290 22.38 3.65 12.99
C PRO A 290 21.08 4.47 13.00
N GLN A 291 20.44 4.49 14.18
CA GLN A 291 19.49 5.51 14.68
C GLN A 291 18.23 5.79 13.83
N GLY A 292 17.05 5.25 14.15
CA GLY A 292 16.70 4.55 15.37
C GLY A 292 15.22 4.23 15.51
N HIS A 293 14.67 3.35 14.65
CA HIS A 293 13.29 2.87 14.83
C HIS A 293 13.08 1.36 14.63
N ALA A 294 14.03 0.62 14.05
CA ALA A 294 13.94 -0.85 13.97
C ALA A 294 14.49 -1.48 15.25
N GLY A 295 13.76 -2.42 15.84
CA GLY A 295 14.21 -3.16 17.03
C GLY A 295 14.24 -2.37 18.34
N ARG A 296 13.53 -1.22 18.41
CA ARG A 296 13.46 -0.38 19.62
C ARG A 296 12.01 -0.21 20.10
N PRO A 297 11.77 -0.19 21.42
CA PRO A 297 10.46 0.13 21.96
C PRO A 297 10.16 1.63 21.86
N PHE A 298 8.96 1.96 21.36
CA PHE A 298 8.43 3.33 21.23
C PHE A 298 7.34 3.59 22.25
N GLY A 299 6.08 3.55 21.82
CA GLY A 299 4.92 3.69 22.69
C GLY A 299 4.68 2.40 23.46
N MET A 300 4.30 2.56 24.72
CA MET A 300 3.84 1.48 25.58
C MET A 300 2.48 1.79 26.15
N ASP A 301 1.71 0.74 26.39
CA ASP A 301 0.48 0.83 27.15
C ASP A 301 0.29 -0.36 28.10
N LEU A 302 -0.29 -0.13 29.28
CA LEU A 302 -0.73 -1.18 30.20
C LEU A 302 -2.20 -1.51 29.97
N SER A 303 -2.52 -2.80 30.05
CA SER A 303 -3.90 -3.25 30.11
C SER A 303 -4.62 -2.66 31.33
N PRO A 304 -5.95 -2.49 31.28
CA PRO A 304 -6.74 -1.96 32.39
C PRO A 304 -6.57 -2.76 33.70
N ASP A 305 -6.34 -4.08 33.61
CA ASP A 305 -6.06 -4.94 34.76
C ASP A 305 -4.59 -4.88 35.25
N GLY A 306 -3.74 -4.13 34.54
CA GLY A 306 -2.32 -3.93 34.85
C GLY A 306 -1.45 -5.17 34.69
N ARG A 307 -1.92 -6.23 34.01
CA ARG A 307 -1.19 -7.50 33.85
C ARG A 307 -0.38 -7.58 32.58
N THR A 308 -0.85 -6.96 31.51
CA THR A 308 -0.23 -7.03 30.18
C THR A 308 0.31 -5.67 29.78
N LEU A 309 1.54 -5.62 29.30
CA LEU A 309 2.16 -4.45 28.72
C LEU A 309 2.24 -4.65 27.21
N ALA A 310 1.58 -3.79 26.43
CA ALA A 310 1.73 -3.73 25.00
C ALA A 310 2.84 -2.73 24.65
N VAL A 311 3.71 -3.10 23.72
CA VAL A 311 4.86 -2.30 23.29
C VAL A 311 4.89 -2.23 21.78
N ALA A 312 4.85 -1.02 21.22
CA ALA A 312 5.17 -0.77 19.83
C ALA A 312 6.70 -0.90 19.67
N TRP A 313 7.16 -1.98 19.04
CA TRP A 313 8.58 -2.34 18.95
C TRP A 313 9.08 -2.26 17.50
N GLY A 314 9.06 -1.05 16.94
CA GLY A 314 9.40 -0.82 15.54
C GLY A 314 8.33 -1.38 14.61
N TYR A 315 8.56 -2.61 14.10
CA TYR A 315 7.65 -3.30 13.18
C TYR A 315 6.80 -4.38 13.85
N GLU A 316 6.80 -4.44 15.17
CA GLU A 316 6.11 -5.46 15.93
C GLU A 316 5.25 -4.80 17.00
N VAL A 317 4.21 -5.50 17.44
CA VAL A 317 3.58 -5.23 18.73
C VAL A 317 3.89 -6.40 19.63
N ARG A 318 4.65 -6.13 20.71
CA ARG A 318 4.98 -7.14 21.71
C ARG A 318 4.05 -7.00 22.91
N PHE A 319 3.57 -8.12 23.41
CA PHE A 319 2.81 -8.22 24.64
C PHE A 319 3.69 -8.89 25.68
N LEU A 320 3.95 -8.19 26.77
CA LEU A 320 4.78 -8.63 27.87
C LEU A 320 3.93 -8.80 29.12
N ASP A 321 4.31 -9.71 30.01
CA ASP A 321 3.78 -9.71 31.37
C ASP A 321 4.33 -8.49 32.10
N ALA A 322 3.46 -7.64 32.62
CA ALA A 322 3.87 -6.36 33.19
C ALA A 322 4.68 -6.52 34.50
N ALA A 323 4.52 -7.64 35.20
CA ALA A 323 5.19 -7.90 36.48
C ALA A 323 6.58 -8.51 36.31
N THR A 324 6.82 -9.26 35.24
CA THR A 324 8.06 -10.00 34.94
C THR A 324 8.83 -9.40 33.76
N LEU A 325 8.16 -8.65 32.88
CA LEU A 325 8.62 -8.17 31.57
C LEU A 325 8.99 -9.31 30.61
N GLU A 326 8.54 -10.53 30.90
CA GLU A 326 8.71 -11.66 30.00
C GLU A 326 7.74 -11.54 28.81
N GLU A 327 8.23 -11.94 27.64
CA GLU A 327 7.44 -11.91 26.42
C GLU A 327 6.34 -12.97 26.46
N LEU A 328 5.10 -12.52 26.41
CA LEU A 328 3.93 -13.40 26.33
C LEU A 328 3.65 -13.74 24.87
N ARG A 329 3.61 -12.72 24.01
CA ARG A 329 3.22 -12.83 22.61
C ARG A 329 3.84 -11.74 21.76
N VAL A 330 3.92 -12.00 20.46
CA VAL A 330 4.33 -11.03 19.45
C VAL A 330 3.34 -11.06 18.30
N LEU A 331 2.87 -9.88 17.91
CA LEU A 331 2.30 -9.66 16.60
C LEU A 331 3.44 -9.19 15.69
N ASP A 332 3.88 -10.08 14.80
CA ASP A 332 4.82 -9.78 13.73
C ASP A 332 4.02 -9.30 12.51
N ASP A 333 3.88 -7.97 12.38
CA ASP A 333 3.19 -7.32 11.27
C ASP A 333 3.99 -6.12 10.80
N VAL A 334 4.58 -6.23 9.62
CA VAL A 334 5.57 -5.30 9.06
C VAL A 334 4.98 -3.90 8.77
N LEU A 335 4.75 -3.11 9.82
CA LEU A 335 4.29 -1.72 9.82
C LEU A 335 4.99 -0.94 10.93
N LEU A 336 5.40 0.31 10.67
CA LEU A 336 6.00 1.14 11.72
C LEU A 336 4.95 1.57 12.72
N TYR A 337 4.91 0.88 13.85
CA TYR A 337 4.10 1.29 14.99
C TYR A 337 4.93 2.19 15.89
N HIS A 338 4.40 3.37 16.17
CA HIS A 338 5.00 4.27 17.16
C HIS A 338 4.15 4.33 18.43
N ARG A 339 2.86 3.96 18.34
CA ARG A 339 1.93 4.00 19.45
C ARG A 339 1.05 2.76 19.51
N VAL A 340 0.68 2.41 20.73
CA VAL A 340 -0.27 1.36 21.08
C VAL A 340 -1.21 1.90 22.15
N SER A 341 -2.46 1.45 22.15
CA SER A 341 -3.42 1.76 23.21
C SER A 341 -4.39 0.60 23.43
N PHE A 342 -4.56 0.19 24.69
CA PHE A 342 -5.53 -0.83 25.07
C PHE A 342 -6.96 -0.30 25.01
N SER A 343 -7.87 -1.19 24.58
CA SER A 343 -9.31 -0.98 24.75
C SER A 343 -9.68 -0.98 26.23
N PRO A 344 -10.82 -0.36 26.63
CA PRO A 344 -11.21 -0.24 28.03
C PRO A 344 -11.50 -1.58 28.70
N ASP A 345 -11.90 -2.59 27.92
CA ASP A 345 -12.11 -3.97 28.37
C ASP A 345 -10.81 -4.80 28.38
N GLY A 346 -9.70 -4.26 27.87
CA GLY A 346 -8.40 -4.92 27.78
C GLY A 346 -8.30 -6.04 26.75
N THR A 347 -9.35 -6.28 25.94
CA THR A 347 -9.36 -7.40 24.99
C THR A 347 -8.64 -7.08 23.68
N GLN A 348 -8.52 -5.78 23.36
CA GLN A 348 -7.94 -5.30 22.11
C GLN A 348 -6.84 -4.26 22.35
N VAL A 349 -5.95 -4.14 21.37
CA VAL A 349 -4.99 -3.03 21.26
C VAL A 349 -5.13 -2.39 19.89
N ALA A 350 -5.22 -1.06 19.87
CA ALA A 350 -5.03 -0.27 18.67
C ALA A 350 -3.54 0.05 18.53
N ALA A 351 -2.94 -0.28 17.38
CA ALA A 351 -1.56 0.05 17.05
C ALA A 351 -1.52 0.97 15.83
N TRP A 352 -0.77 2.07 15.91
CA TRP A 352 -0.70 3.07 14.82
C TRP A 352 0.65 3.79 14.75
N GLY A 353 0.88 4.45 13.62
CA GLY A 353 2.12 5.18 13.31
C GLY A 353 1.96 6.09 12.09
N GLN A 354 3.07 6.40 11.40
CA GLN A 354 3.09 7.39 10.31
C GLN A 354 2.33 6.95 9.05
N ASP A 355 2.03 5.65 8.92
CA ASP A 355 1.55 5.06 7.67
C ASP A 355 0.04 5.28 7.40
N SER A 356 -0.58 6.20 8.15
CA SER A 356 -2.03 6.51 8.11
C SER A 356 -2.92 5.28 8.36
N ARG A 357 -2.40 4.29 9.07
CA ARG A 357 -3.06 3.02 9.36
C ARG A 357 -3.19 2.81 10.86
N VAL A 358 -4.34 2.29 11.26
CA VAL A 358 -4.57 1.72 12.60
C VAL A 358 -4.86 0.25 12.43
N VAL A 359 -4.20 -0.58 13.23
CA VAL A 359 -4.45 -2.01 13.30
C VAL A 359 -5.07 -2.32 14.66
N LEU A 360 -6.21 -3.00 14.65
CA LEU A 360 -6.81 -3.55 15.87
C LEU A 360 -6.30 -4.97 16.04
N VAL A 361 -5.81 -5.26 17.23
CA VAL A 361 -5.13 -6.51 17.58
C VAL A 361 -5.85 -7.14 18.75
N ASP A 362 -6.16 -8.41 18.64
CA ASP A 362 -6.64 -9.21 19.76
C ASP A 362 -5.48 -9.54 20.70
N VAL A 363 -5.62 -9.16 21.97
CA VAL A 363 -4.55 -9.29 22.97
C VAL A 363 -4.26 -10.75 23.30
N ALA A 364 -5.31 -11.58 23.39
CA ALA A 364 -5.21 -12.97 23.81
C ALA A 364 -4.56 -13.86 22.73
N THR A 365 -4.74 -13.52 21.45
CA THR A 365 -4.26 -14.31 20.31
C THR A 365 -3.05 -13.68 19.61
N ALA A 366 -2.81 -12.38 19.81
CA ALA A 366 -1.87 -11.57 19.03
C ALA A 366 -2.17 -11.61 17.52
N LYS A 367 -3.46 -11.59 17.16
CA LYS A 367 -3.91 -11.59 15.76
C LYS A 367 -4.57 -10.26 15.41
N VAL A 368 -4.43 -9.88 14.15
CA VAL A 368 -5.12 -8.72 13.59
C VAL A 368 -6.61 -9.01 13.49
N LEU A 369 -7.43 -8.19 14.16
CA LEU A 369 -8.88 -8.20 14.09
C LEU A 369 -9.39 -7.34 12.95
N ALA A 370 -8.81 -6.15 12.78
CA ALA A 370 -9.23 -5.20 11.75
C ALA A 370 -8.07 -4.28 11.35
N ARG A 371 -8.17 -3.74 10.13
CA ARG A 371 -7.25 -2.71 9.62
C ARG A 371 -8.06 -1.53 9.12
N HIS A 372 -7.73 -0.35 9.62
CA HIS A 372 -8.32 0.90 9.19
C HIS A 372 -7.25 1.75 8.51
N ARG A 373 -7.60 2.35 7.36
CA ARG A 373 -6.72 3.23 6.60
C ARG A 373 -7.38 4.61 6.47
N SER A 374 -6.68 5.64 6.91
CA SER A 374 -7.00 7.04 6.62
C SER A 374 -6.31 7.48 5.32
N ARG A 375 -6.98 8.37 4.57
CA ARG A 375 -6.42 8.96 3.34
C ARG A 375 -5.57 10.22 3.63
N MET A 376 -5.61 10.72 4.87
CA MET A 376 -5.11 12.05 5.25
C MET A 376 -4.12 12.02 6.43
N GLY A 377 -3.64 10.85 6.86
CA GLY A 377 -2.91 10.71 8.13
C GLY A 377 -3.83 10.30 9.29
N ILE A 378 -3.25 9.73 10.33
CA ILE A 378 -3.89 9.49 11.63
C ILE A 378 -2.94 10.04 12.67
N ASP A 379 -3.31 11.17 13.26
CA ASP A 379 -2.43 11.86 14.20
C ASP A 379 -2.60 11.32 15.63
N ASP A 380 -3.84 11.00 16.00
CA ASP A 380 -4.16 10.42 17.30
C ASP A 380 -5.43 9.54 17.24
N VAL A 381 -5.55 8.62 18.19
CA VAL A 381 -6.73 7.76 18.37
C VAL A 381 -7.08 7.62 19.85
N THR A 382 -8.35 7.41 20.16
CA THR A 382 -8.80 7.10 21.52
C THR A 382 -9.89 6.05 21.48
N TRP A 383 -9.93 5.25 22.53
CA TRP A 383 -11.02 4.33 22.78
C TRP A 383 -12.14 5.03 23.53
N LEU A 384 -13.35 4.88 23.01
CA LEU A 384 -14.59 5.26 23.70
C LEU A 384 -14.94 4.22 24.76
N PRO A 385 -15.69 4.60 25.83
CA PRO A 385 -16.09 3.68 26.89
C PRO A 385 -16.85 2.44 26.41
N ASP A 386 -17.53 2.54 25.27
CA ASP A 386 -18.28 1.44 24.63
C ASP A 386 -17.40 0.50 23.78
N GLY A 387 -16.09 0.70 23.78
CA GLY A 387 -15.13 -0.12 23.02
C GLY A 387 -14.99 0.28 21.55
N ARG A 388 -15.65 1.36 21.08
CA ARG A 388 -15.39 1.89 19.73
C ARG A 388 -14.12 2.73 19.71
N LEU A 389 -13.41 2.72 18.58
CA LEU A 389 -12.24 3.57 18.37
C LEU A 389 -12.63 4.85 17.62
N ALA A 390 -12.24 6.00 18.16
CA ALA A 390 -12.34 7.30 17.50
C ALA A 390 -10.96 7.79 17.07
N SER A 391 -10.90 8.46 15.91
CA SER A 391 -9.68 9.08 15.36
C SER A 391 -9.97 10.51 14.93
N VAL A 392 -9.04 11.43 15.13
CA VAL A 392 -9.18 12.79 14.61
C VAL A 392 -9.01 12.80 13.08
N ARG A 393 -10.00 13.39 12.42
CA ARG A 393 -9.92 13.94 11.05
C ARG A 393 -9.67 15.45 11.16
N PRO A 394 -9.24 16.15 10.09
CA PRO A 394 -9.56 17.56 9.96
C PRO A 394 -11.08 17.72 10.13
N LEU A 395 -11.52 18.34 11.22
CA LEU A 395 -12.93 18.44 11.58
C LEU A 395 -13.56 19.64 10.86
N THR A 396 -14.56 19.40 10.01
CA THR A 396 -15.43 20.48 9.53
C THR A 396 -16.42 20.83 10.63
N VAL A 397 -16.15 21.88 11.41
CA VAL A 397 -17.08 22.40 12.41
C VAL A 397 -17.95 23.46 11.75
N ALA A 398 -19.26 23.25 11.70
CA ALA A 398 -20.25 24.24 11.23
C ALA A 398 -20.12 24.68 9.76
N GLY A 399 -19.66 23.82 8.86
CA GLY A 399 -19.57 24.12 7.42
C GLY A 399 -18.34 24.94 7.02
N GLU A 400 -17.49 25.31 7.98
CA GLU A 400 -16.15 25.85 7.71
C GLU A 400 -15.11 24.74 7.86
N GLU A 401 -14.27 24.56 6.84
CA GLU A 401 -13.05 23.77 6.96
C GLU A 401 -12.09 24.52 7.91
N ARG A 402 -12.06 24.11 9.18
CA ARG A 402 -11.02 24.53 10.11
C ARG A 402 -10.04 23.38 10.30
N LYS A 403 -8.76 23.68 10.11
CA LYS A 403 -7.67 22.81 10.56
C LYS A 403 -7.51 23.05 12.07
N PRO A 404 -7.96 22.15 12.97
CA PRO A 404 -7.59 22.27 14.37
C PRO A 404 -6.05 22.33 14.46
N SER A 405 -5.55 23.27 15.25
CA SER A 405 -4.10 23.43 15.45
C SER A 405 -3.54 22.49 16.52
N GLY A 406 -4.43 21.87 17.31
CA GLY A 406 -4.14 20.85 18.31
C GLY A 406 -4.33 19.42 17.77
N TRP A 407 -3.41 18.53 18.11
CA TRP A 407 -3.29 17.15 17.60
C TRP A 407 -3.73 16.10 18.63
N CYS A 408 -4.62 16.44 19.57
CA CYS A 408 -4.96 15.56 20.69
C CYS A 408 -6.47 15.43 20.90
N LEU A 409 -6.86 14.27 21.40
CA LEU A 409 -8.25 13.93 21.65
C LEU A 409 -8.36 13.05 22.90
N CYS A 410 -9.50 13.11 23.59
CA CYS A 410 -9.75 12.31 24.79
C CYS A 410 -11.22 11.89 24.84
N ALA A 411 -11.48 10.61 25.08
CA ALA A 411 -12.82 10.11 25.33
C ALA A 411 -13.32 10.51 26.73
N LEU A 412 -14.60 10.89 26.80
CA LEU A 412 -15.31 11.20 28.02
C LEU A 412 -16.26 10.04 28.38
N PRO A 413 -16.58 9.84 29.67
CA PRO A 413 -17.42 8.71 30.12
C PRO A 413 -18.86 8.75 29.58
N ASP A 414 -19.34 9.93 29.17
CA ASP A 414 -20.66 10.15 28.58
C ASP A 414 -20.70 9.87 27.06
N GLY A 415 -19.61 9.34 26.49
CA GLY A 415 -19.49 9.01 25.07
C GLY A 415 -19.14 10.20 24.17
N TRP A 416 -18.84 11.37 24.76
CA TRP A 416 -18.31 12.51 24.05
C TRP A 416 -16.79 12.42 23.85
N ILE A 417 -16.29 13.17 22.88
CA ILE A 417 -14.86 13.30 22.60
C ILE A 417 -14.49 14.77 22.82
N ALA A 418 -13.53 14.99 23.72
CA ALA A 418 -12.85 16.26 23.90
C ALA A 418 -11.73 16.38 22.88
N LEU A 419 -11.62 17.54 22.23
CA LEU A 419 -10.67 17.85 21.16
C LEU A 419 -9.92 19.13 21.51
N GLY A 420 -8.59 19.08 21.48
CA GLY A 420 -7.76 20.26 21.74
C GLY A 420 -7.73 21.22 20.56
N ASP A 421 -7.94 22.51 20.81
CA ASP A 421 -7.78 23.60 19.84
C ASP A 421 -6.75 24.64 20.32
N GLN A 422 -6.67 25.81 19.66
CA GLN A 422 -5.67 26.84 19.92
C GLN A 422 -5.74 27.44 21.33
N ASP A 423 -6.91 27.57 21.94
CA ASP A 423 -7.12 28.14 23.27
C ASP A 423 -8.31 27.50 24.03
N ARG A 424 -8.83 26.40 23.49
CA ARG A 424 -10.11 25.79 23.90
C ARG A 424 -10.08 24.29 23.80
N VAL A 425 -11.05 23.66 24.45
CA VAL A 425 -11.44 22.27 24.20
C VAL A 425 -12.81 22.27 23.54
N VAL A 426 -12.90 21.64 22.38
CA VAL A 426 -14.16 21.45 21.64
C VAL A 426 -14.69 20.05 21.91
N PHE A 427 -16.01 19.92 22.00
CA PHE A 427 -16.65 18.63 22.25
C PHE A 427 -17.42 18.16 21.02
N ALA A 428 -17.17 16.92 20.63
CA ALA A 428 -17.92 16.25 19.56
C ALA A 428 -18.53 14.96 20.12
N PRO A 429 -19.82 14.70 19.88
CA PRO A 429 -20.40 13.42 20.21
C PRO A 429 -19.88 12.38 19.22
N ALA A 430 -19.80 11.12 19.63
CA ALA A 430 -19.35 10.03 18.76
C ALA A 430 -20.22 9.84 17.49
N ASP A 431 -21.43 10.39 17.46
CA ASP A 431 -22.35 10.37 16.31
C ASP A 431 -22.28 11.61 15.40
N GLY A 432 -21.51 12.63 15.80
CA GLY A 432 -21.28 13.88 15.07
C GLY A 432 -22.46 14.85 14.97
N LYS A 433 -23.59 14.61 15.64
CA LYS A 433 -24.83 15.39 15.41
C LYS A 433 -25.10 16.45 16.46
N ALA A 434 -24.81 16.17 17.73
CA ALA A 434 -24.97 17.12 18.83
C ALA A 434 -23.76 18.07 18.95
N LYS A 435 -23.97 19.24 19.56
CA LYS A 435 -22.92 20.22 19.87
C LYS A 435 -22.99 20.59 21.33
N ARG A 436 -21.82 20.67 21.98
CA ARG A 436 -21.65 21.19 23.34
C ARG A 436 -20.75 22.43 23.27
N ALA A 437 -20.98 23.39 24.15
CA ALA A 437 -20.21 24.63 24.18
C ALA A 437 -18.71 24.32 24.36
N PRO A 438 -17.80 24.98 23.63
CA PRO A 438 -16.36 24.85 23.85
C PRO A 438 -16.00 25.29 25.27
N LEU A 439 -15.05 24.59 25.88
CA LEU A 439 -14.47 24.95 27.16
C LEU A 439 -13.25 25.83 26.92
N GLU A 440 -13.30 27.06 27.42
CA GLU A 440 -12.17 28.00 27.32
C GLU A 440 -11.12 27.62 28.37
N VAL A 441 -9.90 27.34 27.93
CA VAL A 441 -8.80 26.85 28.79
C VAL A 441 -7.62 27.82 28.79
N GLY A 442 -7.85 29.04 28.32
CA GLY A 442 -6.90 30.15 28.24
C GLY A 442 -5.86 30.03 27.12
N LYS A 443 -4.98 31.04 27.01
CA LYS A 443 -4.11 31.20 25.83
C LYS A 443 -3.08 30.07 25.67
N GLY A 444 -3.04 29.48 24.49
CA GLY A 444 -1.98 28.56 24.06
C GLY A 444 -2.54 27.23 23.58
N VAL A 445 -1.91 26.68 22.53
CA VAL A 445 -2.41 25.48 21.85
C VAL A 445 -2.48 24.31 22.82
N VAL A 446 -3.62 23.63 22.82
CA VAL A 446 -3.84 22.41 23.60
C VAL A 446 -3.14 21.25 22.91
N HIS A 447 -2.19 20.62 23.62
CA HIS A 447 -1.34 19.55 23.09
C HIS A 447 -1.61 18.18 23.72
N ALA A 448 -2.27 18.14 24.88
CA ALA A 448 -2.57 16.90 25.57
C ALA A 448 -3.89 17.04 26.33
N LEU A 449 -4.66 15.95 26.35
CA LEU A 449 -5.91 15.85 27.09
C LEU A 449 -5.96 14.50 27.80
N ALA A 450 -6.47 14.48 29.03
CA ALA A 450 -6.79 13.26 29.74
C ALA A 450 -7.98 13.51 30.66
N TRP A 451 -8.87 12.52 30.79
CA TRP A 451 -10.02 12.59 31.67
C TRP A 451 -9.87 11.58 32.81
N ARG A 452 -10.24 11.99 34.03
CA ARG A 452 -10.39 11.10 35.20
C ARG A 452 -11.35 11.71 36.21
N ASP A 453 -12.25 10.90 36.77
CA ASP A 453 -13.05 11.22 37.96
C ASP A 453 -13.72 12.61 37.92
N GLY A 454 -14.32 12.95 36.79
CA GLY A 454 -15.02 14.22 36.57
C GLY A 454 -14.11 15.37 36.13
N ARG A 455 -12.79 15.20 36.19
CA ARG A 455 -11.80 16.21 35.82
C ARG A 455 -11.22 15.97 34.44
N LEU A 456 -11.10 17.05 33.67
CA LEU A 456 -10.39 17.08 32.40
C LEU A 456 -9.05 17.80 32.59
N ALA A 457 -7.96 17.05 32.52
CA ALA A 457 -6.61 17.61 32.50
C ALA A 457 -6.24 18.05 31.08
N VAL A 458 -5.79 19.30 30.98
CA VAL A 458 -5.51 20.00 29.72
C VAL A 458 -4.07 20.51 29.72
N GLY A 459 -3.27 19.99 28.81
CA GLY A 459 -1.87 20.38 28.61
C GLY A 459 -1.75 21.48 27.57
N ARG A 460 -1.26 22.65 27.99
CA ARG A 460 -1.05 23.83 27.12
C ARG A 460 0.31 24.43 27.41
N GLY A 461 1.13 24.65 26.38
CA GLY A 461 2.50 25.13 26.60
C GLY A 461 3.23 24.25 27.62
N SER A 462 3.78 24.84 28.68
CA SER A 462 4.42 24.12 29.80
C SER A 462 3.52 23.95 31.04
N THR A 463 2.21 24.06 30.87
CA THR A 463 1.23 24.05 31.96
C THR A 463 0.25 22.89 31.78
N VAL A 464 -0.14 22.28 32.90
CA VAL A 464 -1.32 21.40 32.97
C VAL A 464 -2.39 22.07 33.83
N VAL A 465 -3.60 22.15 33.30
CA VAL A 465 -4.77 22.68 34.00
C VAL A 465 -5.78 21.56 34.15
N ALA A 466 -6.22 21.25 35.36
CA ALA A 466 -7.36 20.36 35.56
C ALA A 466 -8.64 21.18 35.69
N MET A 467 -9.62 20.84 34.86
CA MET A 467 -10.93 21.48 34.80
C MET A 467 -11.96 20.58 35.47
N ASP A 468 -12.76 21.12 36.37
CA ASP A 468 -13.98 20.50 36.90
C ASP A 468 -15.17 21.27 36.34
N GLY A 469 -15.78 20.74 35.27
CA GLY A 469 -16.71 21.51 34.46
C GLY A 469 -16.04 22.71 33.79
N GLU A 470 -16.48 23.91 34.15
CA GLU A 470 -15.91 25.19 33.66
C GLU A 470 -14.88 25.79 34.63
N ASP A 471 -14.78 25.26 35.84
CA ASP A 471 -13.91 25.78 36.88
C ASP A 471 -12.52 25.13 36.81
N VAL A 472 -11.48 25.93 37.10
CA VAL A 472 -10.12 25.42 37.26
C VAL A 472 -9.99 24.81 38.65
N ALA A 473 -9.85 23.49 38.72
CA ALA A 473 -9.61 22.77 39.96
C ALA A 473 -8.19 23.01 40.48
N TRP A 474 -7.21 22.92 39.58
CA TRP A 474 -5.81 23.23 39.86
C TRP A 474 -5.02 23.52 38.58
N GLU A 475 -3.87 24.17 38.74
CA GLU A 475 -2.93 24.47 37.65
C GLU A 475 -1.51 24.14 38.11
N ALA A 476 -0.79 23.40 37.26
CA ALA A 476 0.59 22.98 37.50
C ALA A 476 1.50 23.52 36.40
N HIS A 477 2.54 24.25 36.78
CA HIS A 477 3.56 24.75 35.87
C HIS A 477 4.77 23.83 35.85
N LEU A 478 5.11 23.32 34.67
CA LEU A 478 6.22 22.40 34.43
C LEU A 478 7.36 23.10 33.69
N GLU A 479 8.53 22.47 33.69
CA GLU A 479 9.77 23.06 33.17
C GLU A 479 9.78 23.23 31.64
N GLN A 480 9.00 22.41 30.93
CA GLN A 480 9.02 22.30 29.47
C GLN A 480 7.62 22.04 28.93
N ARG A 481 7.48 22.16 27.61
CA ARG A 481 6.21 21.94 26.90
C ARG A 481 5.65 20.55 27.19
N VAL A 482 4.37 20.51 27.57
CA VAL A 482 3.60 19.30 27.78
C VAL A 482 3.35 18.62 26.44
N GLY A 483 3.80 17.36 26.34
CA GLY A 483 3.66 16.52 25.16
C GLY A 483 2.54 15.49 25.28
N SER A 484 2.28 14.95 26.48
CA SER A 484 1.16 14.04 26.73
C SER A 484 0.76 14.05 28.22
N ILE A 485 -0.50 13.75 28.50
CA ILE A 485 -1.03 13.57 29.85
C ILE A 485 -1.74 12.22 29.88
N ARG A 486 -1.60 11.50 30.98
CA ARG A 486 -2.30 10.25 31.20
C ARG A 486 -2.83 10.16 32.63
N ALA A 487 -4.12 9.85 32.75
CA ALA A 487 -4.71 9.48 34.03
C ALA A 487 -4.26 8.08 34.44
N LEU A 488 -3.84 7.91 35.70
CA LEU A 488 -3.47 6.62 36.28
C LEU A 488 -4.59 6.09 37.19
N PRO A 489 -4.75 4.75 37.31
CA PRO A 489 -5.79 4.16 38.16
C PRO A 489 -5.69 4.46 39.65
N ASP A 490 -4.51 4.90 40.13
CA ASP A 490 -4.25 5.26 41.52
C ASP A 490 -4.54 6.73 41.84
N GLY A 491 -5.18 7.46 40.91
CA GLY A 491 -5.54 8.86 41.07
C GLY A 491 -4.46 9.86 40.63
N ARG A 492 -3.26 9.39 40.30
CA ARG A 492 -2.17 10.27 39.84
C ARG A 492 -2.27 10.61 38.35
N TRP A 493 -1.56 11.65 37.94
CA TRP A 493 -1.43 12.05 36.54
C TRP A 493 0.01 11.90 36.08
N LEU A 494 0.22 11.13 35.02
CA LEU A 494 1.52 11.02 34.37
C LEU A 494 1.60 12.05 33.24
N VAL A 495 2.49 13.02 33.38
CA VAL A 495 2.67 14.11 32.42
C VAL A 495 4.05 14.03 31.80
N ARG A 496 4.10 13.92 30.47
CA ARG A 496 5.36 13.87 29.74
C ARG A 496 5.65 15.20 29.10
N CYS A 497 6.81 15.76 29.44
CA CYS A 497 7.45 16.89 28.78
C CYS A 497 8.76 16.40 28.15
N SER A 498 9.87 17.11 28.34
CA SER A 498 11.21 16.54 28.16
C SER A 498 11.40 15.37 29.13
N ASP A 499 11.30 15.66 30.43
CA ASP A 499 11.22 14.70 31.52
C ASP A 499 9.75 14.29 31.76
N THR A 500 9.55 13.20 32.50
CA THR A 500 8.21 12.72 32.85
C THR A 500 7.93 13.03 34.32
N PHE A 501 6.80 13.66 34.60
CA PHE A 501 6.37 14.06 35.93
C PHE A 501 5.15 13.24 36.34
N LEU A 502 5.13 12.84 37.59
CA LEU A 502 3.97 12.26 38.24
C LEU A 502 3.38 13.33 39.15
N LEU A 503 2.12 13.68 38.93
CA LEU A 503 1.36 14.63 39.72
C LEU A 503 0.34 13.89 40.59
N ASP A 504 0.07 14.38 41.79
CA ASP A 504 -1.09 13.96 42.58
C ASP A 504 -2.40 14.59 42.07
N ASP A 505 -3.51 14.38 42.78
CA ASP A 505 -4.84 14.86 42.39
C ASP A 505 -5.02 16.37 42.60
N GLU A 506 -4.05 17.01 43.24
CA GLU A 506 -3.99 18.45 43.50
C GLU A 506 -3.02 19.16 42.53
N GLY A 507 -2.37 18.42 41.63
CA GLY A 507 -1.44 18.96 40.65
C GLY A 507 -0.04 19.21 41.21
N ALA A 508 0.31 18.68 42.38
CA ALA A 508 1.66 18.76 42.91
C ALA A 508 2.55 17.63 42.36
N VAL A 509 3.81 17.96 42.04
CA VAL A 509 4.78 16.99 41.53
C VAL A 509 5.25 16.07 42.64
N VAL A 510 4.81 14.81 42.59
CA VAL A 510 5.22 13.78 43.55
C VAL A 510 6.49 13.03 43.12
N ARG A 511 6.76 12.93 41.81
CA ARG A 511 7.97 12.30 41.29
C ARG A 511 8.38 12.90 39.94
N LYS A 512 9.68 13.09 39.74
CA LYS A 512 10.29 13.41 38.44
C LYS A 512 11.09 12.21 37.94
N ILE A 513 10.85 11.81 36.70
CA ILE A 513 11.54 10.75 35.98
C ILE A 513 12.31 11.41 34.85
N ALA A 514 13.64 11.35 34.92
CA ALA A 514 14.50 11.97 33.92
C ALA A 514 14.25 11.37 32.53
N SER A 515 14.38 12.21 31.49
CA SER A 515 14.30 11.84 30.07
C SER A 515 15.38 10.84 29.63
N ARG A 516 16.39 10.61 30.47
CA ARG A 516 17.47 9.66 30.26
C ARG A 516 17.70 8.81 31.50
N ASP A 517 17.97 7.52 31.28
CA ASP A 517 18.46 6.57 32.29
C ASP A 517 19.85 6.09 31.86
N GLY A 518 20.88 6.36 32.67
CA GLY A 518 22.26 5.99 32.36
C GLY A 518 22.82 6.58 31.05
N GLY A 519 22.26 7.69 30.57
CA GLY A 519 22.60 8.32 29.30
C GLY A 519 21.70 7.90 28.12
N THR A 520 20.93 6.81 28.25
CA THR A 520 20.01 6.31 27.23
C THR A 520 18.67 7.05 27.28
N TYR A 521 18.18 7.52 26.14
CA TYR A 521 16.89 8.22 26.06
C TYR A 521 15.71 7.28 26.36
N ILE A 522 14.76 7.78 27.16
CA ILE A 522 13.52 7.10 27.47
C ILE A 522 12.46 7.53 26.48
N SER A 523 11.93 6.62 25.65
CA SER A 523 10.92 6.90 24.62
C SER A 523 9.49 6.91 25.16
N SER A 524 9.20 6.06 26.15
CA SER A 524 7.88 5.98 26.80
C SER A 524 8.01 5.53 28.25
N VAL A 525 7.04 5.93 29.07
CA VAL A 525 6.96 5.63 30.50
C VAL A 525 5.55 5.15 30.80
N VAL A 526 5.44 4.08 31.57
CA VAL A 526 4.18 3.61 32.11
C VAL A 526 4.35 3.30 33.61
N VAL A 527 3.29 3.51 34.39
CA VAL A 527 3.29 3.33 35.84
C VAL A 527 2.29 2.23 36.21
N ARG A 528 2.74 1.28 37.03
CA ARG A 528 1.95 0.17 37.57
C ARG A 528 2.07 0.15 39.09
N GLY A 529 1.09 0.75 39.79
CA GLY A 529 1.23 1.02 41.22
C GLY A 529 2.49 1.86 41.47
N GLU A 530 3.39 1.38 42.32
CA GLU A 530 4.67 2.07 42.59
C GLU A 530 5.79 1.74 41.58
N GLN A 531 5.57 0.78 40.67
CA GLN A 531 6.56 0.41 39.66
C GLN A 531 6.52 1.35 38.47
N VAL A 532 7.69 1.87 38.08
CA VAL A 532 7.85 2.65 36.85
C VAL A 532 8.54 1.77 35.81
N ILE A 533 7.89 1.60 34.67
CA ILE A 533 8.40 0.85 33.52
C ILE A 533 8.73 1.84 32.42
N VAL A 534 9.95 1.73 31.87
CA VAL A 534 10.45 2.66 30.85
C VAL A 534 10.90 1.91 29.60
N ALA A 535 10.55 2.47 28.46
CA ALA A 535 11.07 2.06 27.15
C ALA A 535 12.31 2.89 26.85
N ARG A 536 13.41 2.21 26.52
CA ARG A 536 14.69 2.81 26.16
C ARG A 536 15.14 2.22 24.83
N GLU A 537 16.10 2.87 24.20
CA GLU A 537 16.72 2.39 22.94
C GLU A 537 17.22 0.94 23.02
N ASP A 538 17.66 0.49 24.21
CA ASP A 538 18.20 -0.84 24.46
C ASP A 538 17.19 -1.85 25.04
N GLY A 539 15.92 -1.47 25.22
CA GLY A 539 14.85 -2.37 25.69
C GLY A 539 13.95 -1.77 26.78
N ILE A 540 13.18 -2.64 27.45
CA ILE A 540 12.26 -2.28 28.53
C ILE A 540 12.92 -2.51 29.89
N ARG A 541 12.80 -1.55 30.81
CA ARG A 541 13.41 -1.64 32.16
C ARG A 541 12.47 -1.13 33.24
N ARG A 542 12.66 -1.61 34.48
CA ARG A 542 12.06 -1.05 35.69
C ARG A 542 12.99 -0.03 36.34
N LEU A 543 12.44 1.09 36.79
CA LEU A 543 13.16 2.12 37.55
C LEU A 543 12.86 2.07 39.04
#